data_AF-A0A2S6FK33-F1
#
_entry.id   AF-A0A2S6FK33-F1
#
_cell.length_a   1.000
_cell.length_b   1.000
_cell.length_c   1.000
_cell.angle_alpha   90.00
_cell.angle_beta   90.00
_cell.angle_gamma   90.00
#
_symmetry.space_group_name_H-M   'P 1'
#
loop_
_entity.id
_entity.type
_entity.pdbx_description
1 polymer ?
#
loop_
_entity_poly.entity_id
_entity_poly.type
_entity_poly.pdbx_seq_one_letter_code
_entity_poly.pdbx_strand_id
1 'polypeptide(L)'
;MNMDGTVIIHEQRMPNYSLMKLNKKAINKIVAQLKLDFSDYLKTKLGRLDHALNDAHANIFGMAVAVTPMLREANFKSFMIEFQRLSNELELSGDLQMMTLEGLKADYIKSVNADAGRIRELAQAVNAYVNSLDDIEVLGEGQSDSSILLGFDEDIVKALSDLDRRLAEIEMQCRVLDDLISVIDDKNLIDHLLPLIPDGSFFKTFEISAPQAELVKKGLELLRKILEQASEYIKYTEMVRARDDLRIKRAHYFEQKNEYQKLRADRDVRVDILRQVKSVEGLKVDYLHEANTLLRNINNYVSLFDLAPQTTIDNLKVITDAAVSLSKTLEPIASAWRTKEAP
;
A
#
# COMPACT_ATOMS: atom_id res chain seq x y z
N MET A 1 32.79 -33.57 30.43
CA MET A 1 32.31 -34.86 29.91
C MET A 1 31.18 -34.59 28.94
N ASN A 2 31.50 -34.69 27.65
CA ASN A 2 30.70 -35.15 26.50
C ASN A 2 31.57 -34.83 25.28
N MET A 3 32.62 -35.64 25.14
CA MET A 3 33.43 -35.71 23.93
C MET A 3 32.77 -36.76 23.04
N ASP A 4 31.80 -36.33 22.24
CA ASP A 4 31.44 -36.97 20.97
C ASP A 4 30.55 -35.99 20.20
N GLY A 5 31.16 -34.88 19.81
CA GLY A 5 30.49 -33.81 19.07
C GLY A 5 30.73 -34.00 17.59
N THR A 6 30.07 -34.98 16.97
CA THR A 6 29.88 -34.95 15.53
C THR A 6 29.23 -33.59 15.23
N VAL A 7 29.99 -32.66 14.66
CA VAL A 7 29.44 -31.38 14.19
C VAL A 7 28.55 -31.75 13.00
N ILE A 8 27.28 -32.02 13.29
CA ILE A 8 26.28 -32.21 12.26
C ILE A 8 26.14 -30.84 11.59
N ILE A 9 26.81 -30.68 10.46
CA ILE A 9 26.58 -29.57 9.54
C ILE A 9 25.18 -29.82 8.97
N HIS A 10 24.14 -29.36 9.67
CA HIS A 10 22.81 -29.27 9.09
C HIS A 10 22.94 -28.45 7.81
N GLU A 11 22.32 -28.91 6.71
CA GLU A 11 22.20 -28.14 5.47
C GLU A 11 21.66 -26.74 5.82
N GLN A 12 22.56 -25.76 5.86
CA GLN A 12 22.20 -24.39 6.18
C GLN A 12 21.55 -23.80 4.94
N ARG A 13 20.26 -23.44 5.07
CA ARG A 13 19.55 -22.66 4.05
C ARG A 13 20.38 -21.43 3.71
N MET A 14 20.71 -21.27 2.44
CA MET A 14 21.36 -20.07 1.93
C MET A 14 20.33 -18.93 1.85
N PRO A 15 20.66 -17.73 2.33
CA PRO A 15 19.78 -16.57 2.20
C PRO A 15 19.66 -16.17 0.73
N ASN A 16 18.45 -15.80 0.31
CA ASN A 16 18.19 -15.33 -1.04
C ASN A 16 18.46 -13.82 -1.16
N TYR A 17 19.71 -13.45 -1.41
CA TYR A 17 20.11 -12.04 -1.57
C TYR A 17 19.40 -11.34 -2.73
N SER A 18 19.14 -12.05 -3.84
CA SER A 18 18.42 -11.48 -4.98
C SER A 18 17.00 -11.06 -4.60
N LEU A 19 16.32 -11.87 -3.77
CA LEU A 19 15.01 -11.51 -3.22
C LEU A 19 15.10 -10.29 -2.29
N MET A 20 16.11 -10.22 -1.42
CA MET A 20 16.33 -9.04 -0.57
C MET A 20 16.51 -7.77 -1.40
N LYS A 21 17.34 -7.81 -2.45
CA LYS A 21 17.58 -6.67 -3.36
C LYS A 21 16.30 -6.28 -4.11
N LEU A 22 15.54 -7.27 -4.59
CA LEU A 22 14.26 -7.07 -5.27
C LEU A 22 13.25 -6.39 -4.35
N ASN A 23 13.05 -6.94 -3.15
CA ASN A 23 12.10 -6.44 -2.17
C ASN A 23 12.47 -5.04 -1.71
N LYS A 24 13.76 -4.77 -1.45
CA LYS A 24 14.26 -3.42 -1.18
C LYS A 24 13.88 -2.44 -2.27
N LYS A 25 14.17 -2.78 -3.53
CA LYS A 25 13.85 -1.91 -4.67
C LYS A 25 12.34 -1.69 -4.82
N ALA A 26 11.54 -2.73 -4.61
CA ALA A 26 10.09 -2.65 -4.66
C ALA A 26 9.53 -1.74 -3.56
N ILE A 27 9.99 -1.91 -2.31
CA ILE A 27 9.59 -1.07 -1.17
C ILE A 27 9.95 0.39 -1.45
N ASN A 28 11.21 0.70 -1.77
CA ASN A 28 11.65 2.08 -2.03
C ASN A 28 10.83 2.71 -3.18
N LYS A 29 10.54 1.94 -4.23
CA LYS A 29 9.71 2.41 -5.35
C LYS A 29 8.29 2.73 -4.90
N ILE A 30 7.65 1.85 -4.13
CA ILE A 30 6.29 2.08 -3.64
C ILE A 30 6.29 3.32 -2.74
N VAL A 31 7.17 3.38 -1.75
CA VAL A 31 7.27 4.52 -0.82
C VAL A 31 7.46 5.84 -1.56
N ALA A 32 8.30 5.89 -2.59
CA ALA A 32 8.53 7.11 -3.38
C ALA A 32 7.34 7.53 -4.27
N GLN A 33 6.48 6.57 -4.66
CA GLN A 33 5.34 6.83 -5.56
C GLN A 33 4.05 7.17 -4.81
N LEU A 34 3.95 6.80 -3.54
CA LEU A 34 2.76 7.01 -2.73
C LEU A 34 2.54 8.50 -2.42
N LYS A 35 1.36 9.01 -2.80
CA LYS A 35 0.89 10.35 -2.43
C LYS A 35 0.09 10.28 -1.13
N LEU A 36 0.74 10.60 -0.02
CA LEU A 36 0.18 10.44 1.32
C LEU A 36 -0.36 11.75 1.91
N ASP A 37 -0.90 12.63 1.07
CA ASP A 37 -1.42 13.95 1.47
C ASP A 37 -2.58 13.86 2.49
N PHE A 38 -3.22 12.68 2.60
CA PHE A 38 -4.29 12.41 3.53
C PHE A 38 -3.82 11.83 4.88
N SER A 39 -2.52 11.47 5.03
CA SER A 39 -2.00 10.83 6.25
C SER A 39 -0.53 11.12 6.53
N ASP A 40 -0.27 12.10 7.41
CA ASP A 40 1.07 12.40 7.94
C ASP A 40 1.67 11.24 8.74
N TYR A 41 0.82 10.43 9.38
CA TYR A 41 1.23 9.23 10.10
C TYR A 41 1.89 8.23 9.14
N LEU A 42 1.21 7.87 8.04
CA LEU A 42 1.74 6.93 7.06
C LEU A 42 2.99 7.49 6.37
N LYS A 43 2.99 8.79 6.06
CA LYS A 43 4.15 9.48 5.48
C LYS A 43 5.38 9.35 6.37
N THR A 44 5.23 9.60 7.67
CA THR A 44 6.32 9.49 8.65
C THR A 44 6.78 8.04 8.81
N LYS A 45 5.85 7.10 8.93
CA LYS A 45 6.16 5.67 9.11
C LYS A 45 6.87 5.07 7.90
N LEU A 46 6.37 5.33 6.69
CA LEU A 46 7.02 4.86 5.46
C LEU A 46 8.37 5.53 5.22
N GLY A 47 8.53 6.81 5.56
CA GLY A 47 9.83 7.47 5.52
C GLY A 47 10.84 6.82 6.47
N ARG A 48 10.43 6.51 7.70
CA ARG A 48 11.27 5.75 8.66
C ARG A 48 11.60 4.36 8.15
N LEU A 49 10.64 3.66 7.55
CA LEU A 49 10.84 2.34 6.97
C LEU A 49 11.89 2.40 5.84
N ASP A 50 11.76 3.34 4.91
CA ASP A 50 12.70 3.48 3.79
C ASP A 50 14.13 3.74 4.29
N HIS A 51 14.30 4.64 5.26
CA HIS A 51 15.60 4.86 5.89
C HIS A 51 16.15 3.61 6.57
N ALA A 52 15.38 2.97 7.46
CA ALA A 52 15.83 1.78 8.19
C ALA A 52 16.17 0.62 7.26
N LEU A 53 15.40 0.44 6.18
CA LEU A 53 15.65 -0.60 5.17
C LEU A 53 16.95 -0.35 4.40
N ASN A 54 17.19 0.91 4.01
CA ASN A 54 18.42 1.29 3.33
C ASN A 54 19.64 1.12 4.24
N ASP A 55 19.54 1.53 5.51
CA ASP A 55 20.61 1.36 6.50
C ASP A 55 20.89 -0.11 6.79
N ALA A 56 19.86 -0.93 7.02
CA ALA A 56 20.02 -2.37 7.22
C ALA A 56 20.69 -3.03 6.01
N HIS A 57 20.26 -2.68 4.80
CA HIS A 57 20.87 -3.24 3.58
C HIS A 57 22.33 -2.84 3.41
N ALA A 58 22.66 -1.56 3.63
CA ALA A 58 24.03 -1.07 3.55
C ALA A 58 24.95 -1.73 4.58
N ASN A 59 24.46 -1.95 5.80
CA ASN A 59 25.23 -2.60 6.85
C ASN A 59 25.41 -4.10 6.62
N ILE A 60 24.38 -4.82 6.14
CA ILE A 60 24.51 -6.22 5.70
C ILE A 60 25.60 -6.35 4.63
N PHE A 61 25.56 -5.44 3.68
CA PHE A 61 26.50 -5.41 2.58
C PHE A 61 27.92 -5.09 3.04
N GLY A 62 28.09 -4.06 3.88
CA GLY A 62 29.38 -3.68 4.46
C GLY A 62 29.99 -4.80 5.31
N MET A 63 29.17 -5.48 6.10
CA MET A 63 29.59 -6.66 6.85
C MET A 63 30.06 -7.78 5.91
N ALA A 64 29.31 -8.11 4.86
CA ALA A 64 29.71 -9.16 3.92
C ALA A 64 31.10 -8.88 3.31
N VAL A 65 31.32 -7.64 2.86
CA VAL A 65 32.62 -7.21 2.31
C VAL A 65 33.75 -7.29 3.35
N ALA A 66 33.48 -6.89 4.60
CA ALA A 66 34.48 -6.90 5.67
C ALA A 66 34.81 -8.32 6.16
N VAL A 67 33.83 -9.22 6.20
CA VAL A 67 33.97 -10.59 6.75
C VAL A 67 34.59 -11.54 5.72
N THR A 68 34.26 -11.45 4.43
CA THR A 68 34.83 -12.32 3.38
C THR A 68 36.37 -12.49 3.45
N PRO A 69 37.21 -11.45 3.62
CA PRO A 69 38.65 -11.64 3.73
C PRO A 69 39.11 -12.35 5.01
N MET A 70 38.33 -12.32 6.08
CA MET A 70 38.61 -13.00 7.35
C MET A 70 38.34 -14.51 7.28
N LEU A 71 37.47 -14.95 6.36
CA LEU A 71 37.07 -16.35 6.19
C LEU A 71 37.98 -17.15 5.24
N ARG A 72 39.14 -16.62 4.84
CA ARG A 72 39.94 -17.21 3.78
C ARG A 72 40.59 -18.52 4.22
N GLU A 73 40.25 -19.59 3.49
CA GLU A 73 40.90 -20.91 3.57
C GLU A 73 42.43 -20.82 3.36
N ALA A 74 42.90 -19.80 2.64
CA ALA A 74 44.32 -19.56 2.41
C ALA A 74 45.13 -19.46 3.71
N ASN A 75 44.56 -18.85 4.77
CA ASN A 75 45.25 -18.72 6.06
C ASN A 75 45.44 -20.08 6.73
N PHE A 76 44.43 -20.95 6.69
CA PHE A 76 44.54 -22.32 7.20
C PHE A 76 45.50 -23.17 6.38
N LYS A 77 45.47 -23.05 5.04
CA LYS A 77 46.41 -23.75 4.15
C LYS A 77 47.86 -23.37 4.45
N SER A 78 48.14 -22.07 4.59
CA SER A 78 49.47 -21.59 4.96
C SER A 78 49.91 -22.10 6.34
N PHE A 79 49.01 -22.08 7.33
CA PHE A 79 49.27 -22.68 8.65
C PHE A 79 49.61 -24.17 8.54
N MET A 80 48.82 -24.96 7.80
CA MET A 80 49.03 -26.40 7.65
C MET A 80 50.34 -26.74 6.94
N ILE A 81 50.75 -25.95 5.95
CA ILE A 81 52.04 -26.12 5.25
C ILE A 81 53.20 -25.95 6.24
N GLU A 82 53.21 -24.87 7.03
CA GLU A 82 54.25 -24.64 8.03
C GLU A 82 54.21 -25.67 9.16
N PHE A 83 53.01 -26.05 9.60
CA PHE A 83 52.84 -27.09 10.62
C PHE A 83 53.44 -28.43 10.16
N GLN A 84 53.19 -28.83 8.90
CA GLN A 84 53.75 -30.06 8.33
C GLN A 84 55.27 -29.96 8.10
N ARG A 85 55.76 -28.79 7.68
CA ARG A 85 57.21 -28.55 7.48
C ARG A 85 57.96 -28.76 8.79
N LEU A 86 57.53 -28.08 9.87
CA LEU A 86 58.13 -28.18 11.20
C LEU A 86 57.99 -29.58 11.80
N SER A 87 56.89 -30.29 11.51
CA SER A 87 56.67 -31.66 12.01
C SER A 87 57.61 -32.69 11.38
N ASN A 88 58.11 -32.43 10.17
CA ASN A 88 59.00 -33.34 9.43
C ASN A 88 60.48 -32.95 9.51
N GLU A 89 60.82 -31.90 10.26
CA GLU A 89 62.16 -31.32 10.33
C GLU A 89 63.06 -32.17 11.27
N LEU A 90 63.97 -32.95 10.67
CA LEU A 90 64.84 -33.93 11.34
C LEU A 90 65.91 -33.32 12.27
N GLU A 91 66.16 -32.02 12.17
CA GLU A 91 67.26 -31.34 12.89
C GLU A 91 66.84 -30.76 14.25
N LEU A 92 65.55 -30.75 14.59
CA LEU A 92 65.05 -30.26 15.88
C LEU A 92 65.07 -31.37 16.94
N SER A 93 65.51 -31.04 18.16
CA SER A 93 65.29 -31.93 19.29
C SER A 93 63.78 -32.08 19.55
N GLY A 94 63.33 -33.28 19.94
CA GLY A 94 61.89 -33.59 20.08
C GLY A 94 61.13 -32.60 20.97
N ASP A 95 61.74 -32.13 22.06
CA ASP A 95 61.13 -31.14 22.96
C ASP A 95 61.00 -29.76 22.31
N LEU A 96 62.03 -29.30 21.58
CA LEU A 96 62.03 -28.01 20.89
C LEU A 96 61.04 -28.00 19.72
N GLN A 97 60.95 -29.13 19.00
CA GLN A 97 59.98 -29.33 17.94
C GLN A 97 58.54 -29.24 18.49
N MET A 98 58.26 -29.92 19.60
CA MET A 98 56.95 -29.90 20.25
C MET A 98 56.57 -28.48 20.70
N MET A 99 57.48 -27.77 21.40
CA MET A 99 57.24 -26.38 21.83
C MET A 99 56.97 -25.44 20.64
N THR A 100 57.69 -25.61 19.53
CA THR A 100 57.53 -24.76 18.34
C THR A 100 56.17 -25.01 17.66
N LEU A 101 55.76 -26.27 17.54
CA LEU A 101 54.46 -26.64 16.96
C LEU A 101 53.29 -26.16 17.83
N GLU A 102 53.42 -26.27 19.16
CA GLU A 102 52.41 -25.75 20.08
C GLU A 102 52.32 -24.22 20.03
N GLY A 103 53.46 -23.53 19.92
CA GLY A 103 53.52 -22.08 19.72
C GLY A 103 52.81 -21.63 18.44
N LEU A 104 53.15 -22.24 17.30
CA LEU A 104 52.51 -21.93 16.01
C LEU A 104 51.00 -22.16 16.05
N LYS A 105 50.55 -23.26 16.67
CA LYS A 105 49.13 -23.57 16.84
C LYS A 105 48.44 -22.53 17.74
N ALA A 106 49.07 -22.15 18.84
CA ALA A 106 48.53 -21.13 19.75
C ALA A 106 48.39 -19.76 19.05
N ASP A 107 49.37 -19.37 18.24
CA ASP A 107 49.33 -18.14 17.46
C ASP A 107 48.21 -18.15 16.40
N TYR A 108 48.05 -19.27 15.69
CA TYR A 108 46.94 -19.43 14.74
C TYR A 108 45.58 -19.34 15.44
N ILE A 109 45.40 -20.07 16.56
CA ILE A 109 44.18 -20.02 17.37
C ILE A 109 43.89 -18.59 17.84
N LYS A 110 44.91 -17.86 18.30
CA LYS A 110 44.78 -16.47 18.74
C LYS A 110 44.31 -15.55 17.59
N SER A 111 44.89 -15.69 16.39
CA SER A 111 44.49 -14.93 15.21
C SER A 111 43.04 -15.21 14.83
N VAL A 112 42.67 -16.48 14.78
CA VAL A 112 41.33 -16.93 14.39
C VAL A 112 40.27 -16.48 15.40
N ASN A 113 40.55 -16.55 16.70
CA ASN A 113 39.66 -16.03 17.75
C ASN A 113 39.50 -14.49 17.64
N ALA A 114 40.55 -13.76 17.25
CA ALA A 114 40.47 -12.31 17.04
C ALA A 114 39.56 -11.95 15.84
N ASP A 115 39.68 -12.69 14.74
CA ASP A 115 38.81 -12.53 13.57
C ASP A 115 37.35 -12.88 13.93
N ALA A 116 37.12 -13.97 14.66
CA ALA A 116 35.79 -14.33 15.13
C ALA A 116 35.17 -13.27 16.05
N GLY A 117 35.97 -12.65 16.92
CA GLY A 117 35.56 -11.50 17.73
C GLY A 117 35.06 -10.33 16.88
N ARG A 118 35.80 -9.97 15.84
CA ARG A 118 35.39 -8.92 14.88
C ARG A 118 34.12 -9.28 14.11
N ILE A 119 34.00 -10.54 13.65
CA ILE A 119 32.81 -11.00 12.94
C ILE A 119 31.58 -10.91 13.85
N ARG A 120 31.73 -11.26 15.14
CA ARG A 120 30.68 -11.15 16.15
C ARG A 120 30.22 -9.70 16.35
N GLU A 121 31.16 -8.76 16.47
CA GLU A 121 30.86 -7.33 16.60
C GLU A 121 30.09 -6.79 15.39
N LEU A 122 30.53 -7.14 14.17
CA LEU A 122 29.86 -6.74 12.94
C LEU A 122 28.44 -7.34 12.84
N ALA A 123 28.29 -8.62 13.18
CA ALA A 123 27.00 -9.29 13.17
C ALA A 123 26.01 -8.66 14.17
N GLN A 124 26.48 -8.30 15.37
CA GLN A 124 25.67 -7.60 16.37
C GLN A 124 25.23 -6.22 15.88
N ALA A 125 26.12 -5.46 15.23
CA ALA A 125 25.78 -4.18 14.64
C ALA A 125 24.68 -4.33 13.56
N VAL A 126 24.83 -5.29 12.65
CA VAL A 126 23.80 -5.59 11.63
C VAL A 126 22.48 -6.01 12.26
N ASN A 127 22.52 -6.86 13.29
CA ASN A 127 21.33 -7.31 14.01
C ASN A 127 20.55 -6.13 14.60
N ALA A 128 21.23 -5.08 15.10
CA ALA A 128 20.56 -3.88 15.60
C ALA A 128 19.78 -3.14 14.49
N TYR A 129 20.34 -3.03 13.28
CA TYR A 129 19.63 -2.41 12.14
C TYR A 129 18.46 -3.27 11.66
N VAL A 130 18.62 -4.59 11.62
CA VAL A 130 17.55 -5.52 11.23
C VAL A 130 16.39 -5.48 12.24
N ASN A 131 16.70 -5.46 13.54
CA ASN A 131 15.69 -5.31 14.59
C ASN A 131 14.97 -3.95 14.50
N SER A 132 15.72 -2.86 14.28
CA SER A 132 15.12 -1.54 14.09
C SER A 132 14.20 -1.49 12.86
N LEU A 133 14.44 -2.30 11.83
CA LEU A 133 13.56 -2.42 10.67
C LEU A 133 12.31 -3.26 11.01
N ASP A 134 12.47 -4.34 11.77
CA ASP A 134 11.38 -5.23 12.20
C ASP A 134 10.37 -4.48 13.09
N ASP A 135 10.87 -3.69 14.05
CA ASP A 135 10.08 -2.89 15.00
C ASP A 135 9.18 -1.82 14.32
N ILE A 136 9.42 -1.51 13.04
CA ILE A 136 8.60 -0.56 12.30
C ILE A 136 7.35 -1.27 11.79
N GLU A 137 6.29 -1.18 12.58
CA GLU A 137 4.94 -1.49 12.11
C GLU A 137 4.36 -0.27 11.40
N VAL A 138 4.07 -0.43 10.09
CA VAL A 138 3.53 0.64 9.23
C VAL A 138 2.02 0.77 9.38
N LEU A 139 1.32 -0.36 9.44
CA LEU A 139 -0.11 -0.46 9.69
C LEU A 139 -0.27 -0.97 11.13
N GLY A 140 -0.56 -0.09 12.08
CA GLY A 140 -0.68 -0.50 13.50
C GLY A 140 -1.76 -1.55 13.74
N GLU A 141 -1.70 -2.20 14.90
CA GLU A 141 -2.72 -3.16 15.37
C GLU A 141 -4.15 -2.60 15.19
N GLY A 142 -4.97 -3.29 14.39
CA GLY A 142 -6.36 -2.90 14.09
C GLY A 142 -6.56 -2.09 12.80
N GLN A 143 -5.49 -1.61 12.14
CA GLN A 143 -5.56 -1.03 10.78
C GLN A 143 -5.22 -2.03 9.67
N SER A 144 -4.73 -3.21 10.05
CA SER A 144 -4.62 -4.40 9.20
C SER A 144 -5.99 -4.94 8.76
N ASP A 145 -7.02 -4.58 9.52
CA ASP A 145 -8.37 -5.07 9.33
C ASP A 145 -9.08 -4.38 8.18
N SER A 146 -9.69 -5.25 7.40
CA SER A 146 -10.56 -4.96 6.28
C SER A 146 -11.64 -3.91 6.57
N SER A 147 -11.92 -3.52 7.82
CA SER A 147 -12.89 -2.49 8.19
C SER A 147 -12.56 -1.10 7.62
N ILE A 148 -11.27 -0.71 7.52
CA ILE A 148 -10.87 0.55 6.84
C ILE A 148 -10.98 0.42 5.30
N LEU A 149 -10.95 -0.81 4.77
CA LEU A 149 -11.07 -1.08 3.33
C LEU A 149 -12.52 -1.42 2.89
N LEU A 150 -13.39 -1.86 3.80
CA LEU A 150 -14.74 -2.41 3.55
C LEU A 150 -15.86 -1.60 4.21
N GLY A 151 -15.62 -0.94 5.36
CA GLY A 151 -16.50 0.13 5.87
C GLY A 151 -16.49 1.39 4.98
N PHE A 152 -15.67 1.30 3.94
CA PHE A 152 -15.40 2.13 2.78
C PHE A 152 -16.62 2.59 1.94
N ASP A 153 -17.71 1.81 1.88
CA ASP A 153 -18.57 1.89 0.69
C ASP A 153 -20.08 1.98 0.93
N GLU A 154 -20.60 1.39 2.01
CA GLU A 154 -22.05 1.21 2.09
C GLU A 154 -22.83 2.53 2.06
N ASP A 155 -22.38 3.57 2.77
CA ASP A 155 -23.13 4.81 2.88
C ASP A 155 -23.09 5.66 1.59
N ILE A 156 -21.93 5.72 0.92
CA ILE A 156 -21.80 6.45 -0.35
C ILE A 156 -22.55 5.73 -1.46
N VAL A 157 -22.47 4.40 -1.51
CA VAL A 157 -23.19 3.59 -2.51
C VAL A 157 -24.70 3.69 -2.29
N LYS A 158 -25.18 3.62 -1.04
CA LYS A 158 -26.60 3.84 -0.71
C LYS A 158 -27.06 5.24 -1.09
N ALA A 159 -26.28 6.28 -0.76
CA ALA A 159 -26.61 7.67 -1.10
C ALA A 159 -26.68 7.90 -2.62
N LEU A 160 -25.70 7.39 -3.38
CA LEU A 160 -25.69 7.49 -4.84
C LEU A 160 -26.88 6.75 -5.46
N SER A 161 -27.21 5.55 -4.96
CA SER A 161 -28.36 4.76 -5.43
C SER A 161 -29.70 5.47 -5.15
N ASP A 162 -29.86 6.07 -3.97
CA ASP A 162 -31.06 6.84 -3.64
C ASP A 162 -31.15 8.12 -4.50
N LEU A 163 -30.03 8.81 -4.75
CA LEU A 163 -29.99 9.96 -5.65
C LEU A 163 -30.34 9.57 -7.10
N ASP A 164 -29.85 8.43 -7.60
CA ASP A 164 -30.21 7.91 -8.92
C ASP A 164 -31.71 7.64 -9.03
N ARG A 165 -32.30 7.02 -8.01
CA ARG A 165 -33.74 6.78 -7.94
C ARG A 165 -34.54 8.08 -7.93
N ARG A 166 -34.15 9.06 -7.09
CA ARG A 166 -34.81 10.37 -7.00
C ARG A 166 -34.68 11.18 -8.29
N LEU A 167 -33.54 11.13 -8.96
CA LEU A 167 -33.33 11.78 -10.25
C LEU A 167 -34.23 11.18 -11.33
N ALA A 168 -34.31 9.84 -11.41
CA ALA A 168 -35.20 9.17 -12.37
C ALA A 168 -36.68 9.54 -12.15
N GLU A 169 -37.11 9.64 -10.89
CA GLU A 169 -38.46 10.06 -10.52
C GLU A 169 -38.74 11.51 -10.95
N ILE A 170 -37.84 12.46 -10.63
CA ILE A 170 -38.01 13.86 -11.01
C ILE A 170 -37.92 14.06 -12.53
N GLU A 171 -37.07 13.32 -13.23
CA GLU A 171 -37.00 13.38 -14.69
C GLU A 171 -38.32 12.94 -15.34
N MET A 172 -38.94 11.89 -14.82
CA MET A 172 -40.26 11.46 -15.27
C MET A 172 -41.32 12.54 -15.01
N GLN A 173 -41.34 13.12 -13.81
CA GLN A 173 -42.27 14.20 -13.46
C GLN A 173 -42.07 15.44 -14.35
N CYS A 174 -40.82 15.82 -14.63
CA CYS A 174 -40.50 16.91 -15.56
C CYS A 174 -41.01 16.61 -16.97
N ARG A 175 -40.78 15.40 -17.50
CA ARG A 175 -41.26 15.01 -18.84
C ARG A 175 -42.78 15.07 -18.94
N VAL A 176 -43.49 14.55 -17.94
CA VAL A 176 -44.96 14.61 -17.91
C VAL A 176 -45.47 16.05 -17.91
N LEU A 177 -44.85 16.95 -17.14
CA LEU A 177 -45.23 18.37 -17.14
C LEU A 177 -44.85 19.08 -18.45
N ASP A 178 -43.68 18.77 -19.03
CA ASP A 178 -43.26 19.32 -20.32
C ASP A 178 -44.21 18.87 -21.44
N ASP A 179 -44.58 17.60 -21.50
CA ASP A 179 -45.54 17.05 -22.47
C ASP A 179 -46.94 17.66 -22.27
N LEU A 180 -47.40 17.79 -21.03
CA LEU A 180 -48.71 18.37 -20.73
C LEU A 180 -48.77 19.86 -21.12
N ILE A 181 -47.73 20.63 -20.78
CA ILE A 181 -47.61 22.04 -21.18
C ILE A 181 -47.58 22.16 -22.70
N SER A 182 -46.79 21.31 -23.39
CA SER A 182 -46.73 21.29 -24.86
C SER A 182 -48.10 21.00 -25.47
N VAL A 183 -48.86 20.03 -24.96
CA VAL A 183 -50.21 19.72 -25.47
C VAL A 183 -51.18 20.87 -25.24
N ILE A 184 -51.10 21.56 -24.09
CA ILE A 184 -51.93 22.73 -23.80
C ILE A 184 -51.60 23.89 -24.76
N ASP A 185 -50.30 24.15 -24.97
CA ASP A 185 -49.80 25.19 -25.87
C ASP A 185 -50.17 24.87 -27.33
N ASP A 186 -49.97 23.62 -27.79
CA ASP A 186 -50.25 23.17 -29.16
C ASP A 186 -51.73 23.12 -29.50
N LYS A 187 -52.59 22.82 -28.52
CA LYS A 187 -54.04 22.73 -28.71
C LYS A 187 -54.75 24.05 -28.49
N ASN A 188 -54.05 25.08 -28.00
CA ASN A 188 -54.60 26.38 -27.67
C ASN A 188 -55.96 26.22 -26.96
N LEU A 189 -56.03 25.40 -25.89
CA LEU A 189 -57.30 24.91 -25.33
C LEU A 189 -58.28 26.04 -24.92
N ILE A 190 -57.76 27.23 -24.65
CA ILE A 190 -58.51 28.47 -24.44
C ILE A 190 -59.36 28.84 -25.68
N ASP A 191 -58.85 28.64 -26.90
CA ASP A 191 -59.56 28.85 -28.16
C ASP A 191 -60.69 27.84 -28.39
N HIS A 192 -60.68 26.68 -27.72
CA HIS A 192 -61.76 25.69 -27.82
C HIS A 192 -62.94 25.95 -26.87
N LEU A 193 -62.77 26.75 -25.82
CA LEU A 193 -63.83 27.12 -24.88
C LEU A 193 -64.57 28.40 -25.28
N LEU A 194 -63.86 29.32 -25.97
CA LEU A 194 -64.39 30.57 -26.53
C LEU A 194 -65.65 30.46 -27.41
N PRO A 195 -65.84 29.38 -28.21
CA PRO A 195 -67.04 29.18 -29.04
C PRO A 195 -68.27 28.63 -28.30
N LEU A 196 -68.12 28.09 -27.09
CA LEU A 196 -69.21 27.50 -26.29
C LEU A 196 -69.98 28.54 -25.46
N ILE A 197 -69.44 29.76 -25.35
CA ILE A 197 -70.11 30.89 -24.69
C ILE A 197 -70.99 31.56 -25.75
N PRO A 198 -72.32 31.62 -25.55
CA PRO A 198 -73.22 32.24 -26.52
C PRO A 198 -72.80 33.68 -26.76
N ASP A 199 -72.63 34.07 -28.02
CA ASP A 199 -72.35 35.46 -28.36
C ASP A 199 -73.60 36.34 -28.10
N GLY A 200 -73.42 37.67 -28.15
CA GLY A 200 -74.53 38.59 -27.94
C GLY A 200 -75.69 38.45 -28.94
N SER A 201 -75.55 37.62 -29.99
CA SER A 201 -76.60 37.32 -30.95
C SER A 201 -77.54 36.19 -30.51
N PHE A 202 -77.11 35.33 -29.57
CA PHE A 202 -77.92 34.23 -29.00
C PHE A 202 -79.21 34.71 -28.32
N PHE A 203 -79.23 35.93 -27.78
CA PHE A 203 -80.40 36.47 -27.07
C PHE A 203 -81.41 37.16 -27.99
N LYS A 204 -81.13 37.31 -29.29
CA LYS A 204 -82.07 37.91 -30.25
C LYS A 204 -83.31 37.04 -30.48
N THR A 205 -83.24 35.74 -30.16
CA THR A 205 -84.33 34.76 -30.32
C THR A 205 -85.23 34.63 -29.09
N PHE A 206 -84.94 35.33 -28.00
CA PHE A 206 -85.76 35.33 -26.79
C PHE A 206 -86.49 36.67 -26.62
N GLU A 207 -87.82 36.63 -26.43
CA GLU A 207 -88.61 37.82 -26.05
C GLU A 207 -88.35 38.17 -24.57
N ILE A 208 -87.20 38.79 -24.31
CA ILE A 208 -86.84 39.33 -22.99
C ILE A 208 -87.01 40.86 -23.03
N SER A 209 -87.59 41.44 -21.99
CA SER A 209 -87.77 42.89 -21.88
C SER A 209 -86.43 43.65 -21.95
N ALA A 210 -86.38 44.75 -22.71
CA ALA A 210 -85.15 45.43 -23.12
C ALA A 210 -84.11 45.75 -22.02
N PRO A 211 -84.48 46.12 -20.77
CA PRO A 211 -83.50 46.40 -19.71
C PRO A 211 -82.83 45.13 -19.16
N GLN A 212 -83.54 44.01 -19.12
CA GLN A 212 -83.05 42.75 -18.58
C GLN A 212 -82.12 42.03 -19.56
N ALA A 213 -82.42 42.11 -20.86
CA ALA A 213 -81.60 41.56 -21.93
C ALA A 213 -80.20 42.23 -22.00
N GLU A 214 -80.12 43.55 -21.85
CA GLU A 214 -78.84 44.28 -21.84
C GLU A 214 -77.98 43.99 -20.59
N LEU A 215 -78.63 43.71 -19.45
CA LEU A 215 -77.92 43.35 -18.22
C LEU A 215 -77.35 41.93 -18.30
N VAL A 216 -78.11 40.99 -18.87
CA VAL A 216 -77.64 39.62 -19.19
C VAL A 216 -76.49 39.65 -20.19
N LYS A 217 -76.57 40.48 -21.22
CA LYS A 217 -75.52 40.66 -22.23
C LYS A 217 -74.21 41.19 -21.63
N LYS A 218 -74.27 42.25 -20.81
CA LYS A 218 -73.10 42.77 -20.09
C LYS A 218 -72.53 41.77 -19.08
N GLY A 219 -73.39 41.02 -18.40
CA GLY A 219 -72.99 39.96 -17.48
C GLY A 219 -72.25 38.82 -18.18
N LEU A 220 -72.70 38.43 -19.38
CA LEU A 220 -72.05 37.41 -20.20
C LEU A 220 -70.76 37.90 -20.85
N GLU A 221 -70.67 39.17 -21.29
CA GLU A 221 -69.41 39.76 -21.74
C GLU A 221 -68.37 39.81 -20.62
N LEU A 222 -68.80 40.16 -19.40
CA LEU A 222 -67.93 40.15 -18.21
C LEU A 222 -67.52 38.72 -17.84
N LEU A 223 -68.46 37.76 -17.85
CA LEU A 223 -68.21 36.35 -17.59
C LEU A 223 -67.23 35.78 -18.62
N ARG A 224 -67.40 36.11 -19.91
CA ARG A 224 -66.49 35.72 -20.99
C ARG A 224 -65.08 36.25 -20.75
N LYS A 225 -64.97 37.53 -20.40
CA LYS A 225 -63.68 38.19 -20.10
C LYS A 225 -63.00 37.63 -18.84
N ILE A 226 -63.79 37.23 -17.83
CA ILE A 226 -63.28 36.60 -16.60
C ILE A 226 -62.87 35.14 -16.86
N LEU A 227 -63.66 34.39 -17.64
CA LEU A 227 -63.36 33.00 -17.99
C LEU A 227 -62.17 32.88 -18.94
N GLU A 228 -62.00 33.82 -19.87
CA GLU A 228 -60.80 33.99 -20.71
C GLU A 228 -59.52 34.19 -19.86
N GLN A 229 -59.64 34.68 -18.63
CA GLN A 229 -58.49 35.09 -17.80
C GLN A 229 -58.22 34.21 -16.57
N ALA A 230 -59.20 33.49 -16.01
CA ALA A 230 -59.11 33.07 -14.60
C ALA A 230 -58.88 31.57 -14.31
N SER A 231 -59.41 30.62 -15.08
CA SER A 231 -59.41 29.20 -14.65
C SER A 231 -58.21 28.41 -15.19
N GLU A 232 -57.91 28.55 -16.49
CA GLU A 232 -56.82 27.83 -17.13
C GLU A 232 -55.48 28.55 -16.98
N TYR A 233 -55.47 29.89 -16.97
CA TYR A 233 -54.26 30.68 -16.75
C TYR A 233 -53.68 30.50 -15.34
N ILE A 234 -54.53 30.44 -14.31
CA ILE A 234 -54.08 30.17 -12.92
C ILE A 234 -53.52 28.75 -12.80
N LYS A 235 -54.20 27.74 -13.37
CA LYS A 235 -53.71 26.35 -13.36
C LYS A 235 -52.45 26.14 -14.21
N TYR A 236 -52.33 26.81 -15.35
CA TYR A 236 -51.17 26.77 -16.22
C TYR A 236 -49.95 27.43 -15.57
N THR A 237 -50.12 28.61 -14.98
CA THR A 237 -49.03 29.28 -14.25
C THR A 237 -48.58 28.48 -13.03
N GLU A 238 -49.49 27.78 -12.34
CA GLU A 238 -49.15 26.81 -11.29
C GLU A 238 -48.39 25.58 -11.83
N MET A 239 -48.77 25.02 -12.99
CA MET A 239 -48.04 23.93 -13.65
C MET A 239 -46.64 24.33 -14.09
N VAL A 240 -46.49 25.52 -14.68
CA VAL A 240 -45.18 26.08 -15.07
C VAL A 240 -44.29 26.28 -13.84
N ARG A 241 -44.84 26.83 -12.74
CA ARG A 241 -44.11 26.95 -11.47
C ARG A 241 -43.69 25.58 -10.91
N ALA A 242 -44.60 24.60 -10.91
CA ALA A 242 -44.30 23.25 -10.44
C ALA A 242 -43.18 22.58 -11.27
N ARG A 243 -43.18 22.79 -12.60
CA ARG A 243 -42.12 22.32 -13.49
C ARG A 243 -40.78 23.00 -13.15
N ASP A 244 -40.79 24.32 -12.97
CA ASP A 244 -39.56 25.07 -12.69
C ASP A 244 -38.99 24.69 -11.31
N ASP A 245 -39.84 24.48 -10.30
CA ASP A 245 -39.44 23.93 -8.99
C ASP A 245 -38.84 22.52 -9.10
N LEU A 246 -39.42 21.64 -9.95
CA LEU A 246 -38.86 20.32 -10.22
C LEU A 246 -37.52 20.40 -10.94
N ARG A 247 -37.34 21.35 -11.86
CA ARG A 247 -36.04 21.59 -12.53
C ARG A 247 -34.98 22.08 -11.54
N ILE A 248 -35.34 22.94 -10.60
CA ILE A 248 -34.46 23.37 -9.50
C ILE A 248 -34.07 22.17 -8.63
N LYS A 249 -35.04 21.35 -8.20
CA LYS A 249 -34.78 20.13 -7.43
C LYS A 249 -33.91 19.12 -8.19
N ARG A 250 -34.13 18.95 -9.50
CA ARG A 250 -33.30 18.12 -10.37
C ARG A 250 -31.86 18.60 -10.39
N ALA A 251 -31.66 19.90 -10.57
CA ALA A 251 -30.32 20.51 -10.57
C ALA A 251 -29.61 20.28 -9.23
N HIS A 252 -30.32 20.45 -8.12
CA HIS A 252 -29.81 20.20 -6.78
C HIS A 252 -29.39 18.73 -6.55
N TYR A 253 -30.23 17.75 -6.93
CA TYR A 253 -29.87 16.34 -6.82
C TYR A 253 -28.71 15.95 -7.74
N PHE A 254 -28.62 16.57 -8.91
CA PHE A 254 -27.50 16.35 -9.83
C PHE A 254 -26.18 16.88 -9.24
N GLU A 255 -26.21 18.05 -8.59
CA GLU A 255 -25.06 18.61 -7.88
C GLU A 255 -24.63 17.72 -6.71
N GLN A 256 -25.56 17.29 -5.86
CA GLN A 256 -25.27 16.34 -4.77
C GLN A 256 -24.67 15.03 -5.30
N LYS A 257 -25.23 14.48 -6.39
CA LYS A 257 -24.68 13.27 -7.01
C LYS A 257 -23.24 13.47 -7.46
N ASN A 258 -22.92 14.62 -8.07
CA ASN A 258 -21.55 14.94 -8.48
C ASN A 258 -20.59 15.04 -7.28
N GLU A 259 -21.04 15.61 -6.16
CA GLU A 259 -20.24 15.66 -4.93
C GLU A 259 -19.95 14.26 -4.38
N TYR A 260 -20.97 13.40 -4.26
CA TYR A 260 -20.79 12.02 -3.81
C TYR A 260 -19.91 11.21 -4.77
N GLN A 261 -19.99 11.45 -6.09
CA GLN A 261 -19.10 10.82 -7.06
C GLN A 261 -17.64 11.26 -6.88
N LYS A 262 -17.37 12.55 -6.63
CA LYS A 262 -16.02 13.04 -6.31
C LYS A 262 -15.48 12.42 -5.03
N LEU A 263 -16.32 12.35 -3.98
CA LEU A 263 -15.96 11.70 -2.71
C LEU A 263 -15.63 10.22 -2.93
N ARG A 264 -16.40 9.50 -3.74
CA ARG A 264 -16.12 8.11 -4.10
C ARG A 264 -14.77 7.97 -4.82
N ALA A 265 -14.50 8.80 -5.82
CA ALA A 265 -13.25 8.74 -6.57
C ALA A 265 -12.02 9.03 -5.69
N ASP A 266 -12.09 10.04 -4.81
CA ASP A 266 -11.03 10.31 -3.83
C ASP A 266 -10.81 9.14 -2.87
N ARG A 267 -11.91 8.50 -2.43
CA ARG A 267 -11.88 7.33 -1.55
C ARG A 267 -11.25 6.11 -2.22
N ASP A 268 -11.60 5.83 -3.48
CA ASP A 268 -11.02 4.74 -4.27
C ASP A 268 -9.50 4.88 -4.39
N VAL A 269 -9.01 6.12 -4.61
CA VAL A 269 -7.57 6.43 -4.62
C VAL A 269 -6.92 6.12 -3.26
N ARG A 270 -7.55 6.52 -2.15
CA ARG A 270 -7.02 6.22 -0.80
C ARG A 270 -6.99 4.72 -0.50
N VAL A 271 -8.02 3.98 -0.91
CA VAL A 271 -8.08 2.52 -0.74
C VAL A 271 -6.97 1.84 -1.53
N ASP A 272 -6.72 2.26 -2.77
CA ASP A 272 -5.61 1.73 -3.56
C ASP A 272 -4.25 2.01 -2.91
N ILE A 273 -4.06 3.23 -2.40
CA ILE A 273 -2.86 3.60 -1.64
C ILE A 273 -2.69 2.69 -0.40
N LEU A 274 -3.73 2.47 0.39
CA LEU A 274 -3.67 1.59 1.57
C LEU A 274 -3.37 0.14 1.18
N ARG A 275 -3.86 -0.34 0.03
CA ARG A 275 -3.51 -1.67 -0.51
C ARG A 275 -2.03 -1.75 -0.86
N GLN A 276 -1.48 -0.71 -1.48
CA GLN A 276 -0.05 -0.61 -1.78
C GLN A 276 0.79 -0.58 -0.49
N VAL A 277 0.37 0.19 0.52
CA VAL A 277 1.02 0.19 1.85
C VAL A 277 1.00 -1.20 2.48
N LYS A 278 -0.13 -1.93 2.41
CA LYS A 278 -0.21 -3.31 2.89
C LYS A 278 0.76 -4.25 2.16
N SER A 279 0.96 -4.05 0.86
CA SER A 279 1.92 -4.85 0.10
C SER A 279 3.38 -4.62 0.54
N VAL A 280 3.71 -3.41 1.01
CA VAL A 280 5.03 -3.09 1.56
C VAL A 280 5.34 -3.94 2.79
N GLU A 281 4.36 -4.18 3.66
CA GLU A 281 4.53 -5.03 4.85
C GLU A 281 4.88 -6.48 4.47
N GLY A 282 4.21 -7.03 3.46
CA GLY A 282 4.53 -8.37 2.93
C GLY A 282 5.96 -8.45 2.39
N LEU A 283 6.39 -7.44 1.62
CA LEU A 283 7.76 -7.36 1.11
C LEU A 283 8.80 -7.20 2.24
N LYS A 284 8.45 -6.46 3.30
CA LYS A 284 9.28 -6.28 4.50
C LYS A 284 9.51 -7.60 5.20
N VAL A 285 8.45 -8.38 5.42
CA VAL A 285 8.51 -9.71 6.05
C VAL A 285 9.46 -10.64 5.29
N ASP A 286 9.32 -10.72 3.97
CA ASP A 286 10.19 -11.54 3.13
C ASP A 286 11.65 -11.07 3.19
N TYR A 287 11.89 -9.75 3.18
CA TYR A 287 13.23 -9.18 3.33
C TYR A 287 13.87 -9.57 4.68
N LEU A 288 13.12 -9.41 5.77
CA LEU A 288 13.57 -9.72 7.13
C LEU A 288 13.83 -11.20 7.31
N HIS A 289 13.04 -12.07 6.68
CA HIS A 289 13.26 -13.51 6.71
C HIS A 289 14.63 -13.90 6.14
N GLU A 290 15.01 -13.31 4.99
CA GLU A 290 16.31 -13.55 4.38
C GLU A 290 17.47 -12.90 5.16
N ALA A 291 17.28 -11.68 5.69
CA ALA A 291 18.26 -11.01 6.53
C ALA A 291 18.55 -11.81 7.82
N ASN A 292 17.51 -12.33 8.47
CA ASN A 292 17.64 -13.17 9.66
C ASN A 292 18.26 -14.53 9.35
N THR A 293 17.99 -15.09 8.16
CA THR A 293 18.67 -16.32 7.71
C THR A 293 20.18 -16.10 7.57
N LEU A 294 20.60 -14.97 7.00
CA LEU A 294 22.01 -14.59 6.91
C LEU A 294 22.65 -14.44 8.30
N LEU A 295 22.02 -13.66 9.18
CA LEU A 295 22.51 -13.44 10.55
C LEU A 295 22.63 -14.76 11.34
N ARG A 296 21.67 -15.67 11.18
CA ARG A 296 21.73 -17.00 11.78
C ARG A 296 22.94 -17.80 11.28
N ASN A 297 23.22 -17.79 9.98
CA ASN A 297 24.39 -18.51 9.44
C ASN A 297 25.72 -17.94 9.98
N ILE A 298 25.80 -16.62 10.14
CA ILE A 298 26.97 -15.95 10.74
C ILE A 298 27.10 -16.30 12.21
N ASN A 299 26.01 -16.22 12.98
CA ASN A 299 26.02 -16.52 14.41
C ASN A 299 26.35 -18.00 14.66
N ASN A 300 25.87 -18.91 13.82
CA ASN A 300 26.25 -20.33 13.87
C ASN A 300 27.76 -20.50 13.68
N TYR A 301 28.36 -19.83 12.70
CA TYR A 301 29.82 -19.85 12.51
C TYR A 301 30.55 -19.27 13.73
N VAL A 302 30.15 -18.10 14.21
CA VAL A 302 30.77 -17.41 15.37
C VAL A 302 30.67 -18.24 16.66
N SER A 303 29.65 -19.10 16.80
CA SER A 303 29.49 -20.00 17.95
C SER A 303 30.51 -21.15 18.00
N LEU A 304 31.21 -21.41 16.89
CA LEU A 304 32.29 -22.40 16.84
C LEU A 304 33.62 -21.89 17.43
N PHE A 305 33.67 -20.61 17.83
CA PHE A 305 34.87 -19.96 18.37
C PHE A 305 34.84 -19.87 19.90
N ASP A 306 35.89 -19.29 20.49
CA ASP A 306 36.33 -19.47 21.88
C ASP A 306 37.19 -20.74 22.06
N LEU A 307 38.02 -21.00 21.05
CA LEU A 307 38.92 -22.14 21.01
C LEU A 307 39.98 -22.03 22.09
N ALA A 308 40.12 -23.10 22.88
CA ALA A 308 41.19 -23.21 23.85
C ALA A 308 42.53 -23.52 23.16
N PRO A 309 43.69 -23.17 23.77
CA PRO A 309 45.02 -23.48 23.20
C PRO A 309 45.23 -24.97 22.89
N GLN A 310 44.58 -25.85 23.65
CA GLN A 310 44.60 -27.30 23.47
C GLN A 310 43.69 -27.83 22.34
N THR A 311 43.07 -26.96 21.53
CA THR A 311 42.28 -27.37 20.36
C THR A 311 43.12 -28.26 19.42
N THR A 312 42.50 -29.32 18.90
CA THR A 312 43.13 -30.28 17.97
C THR A 312 43.12 -29.76 16.55
N ILE A 313 44.00 -30.29 15.69
CA ILE A 313 44.04 -29.93 14.26
C ILE A 313 42.73 -30.32 13.55
N ASP A 314 42.12 -31.44 13.92
CA ASP A 314 40.84 -31.86 13.35
C ASP A 314 39.73 -30.85 13.63
N ASN A 315 39.69 -30.29 14.85
CA ASN A 315 38.74 -29.21 15.18
C ASN A 315 39.04 -27.93 14.38
N LEU A 316 40.31 -27.58 14.17
CA LEU A 316 40.68 -26.43 13.31
C LEU A 316 40.25 -26.64 11.85
N LYS A 317 40.27 -27.88 11.36
CA LYS A 317 39.78 -28.23 10.02
C LYS A 317 38.27 -28.03 9.91
N VAL A 318 37.49 -28.50 10.89
CA VAL A 318 36.02 -28.30 10.93
C VAL A 318 35.65 -26.81 10.89
N ILE A 319 36.38 -25.99 11.61
CA ILE A 319 36.16 -24.53 11.63
C ILE A 319 36.50 -23.89 10.28
N THR A 320 37.54 -24.39 9.62
CA THR A 320 37.89 -23.94 8.27
C THR A 320 36.81 -24.32 7.26
N ASP A 321 36.27 -25.55 7.34
CA ASP A 321 35.16 -25.98 6.48
C ASP A 321 33.91 -25.10 6.69
N ALA A 322 33.61 -24.74 7.94
CA ALA A 322 32.56 -23.78 8.26
C ALA A 322 32.83 -22.37 7.72
N ALA A 323 34.09 -21.91 7.76
CA ALA A 323 34.51 -20.62 7.19
C ALA A 323 34.32 -20.59 5.66
N VAL A 324 34.66 -21.69 4.97
CA VAL A 324 34.43 -21.83 3.52
C VAL A 324 32.93 -21.81 3.21
N SER A 325 32.10 -22.50 4.00
CA SER A 325 30.64 -22.47 3.85
C SER A 325 30.06 -21.05 4.00
N LEU A 326 30.49 -20.33 5.05
CA LEU A 326 30.07 -18.95 5.26
C LEU A 326 30.59 -18.02 4.15
N SER A 327 31.82 -18.21 3.66
CA SER A 327 32.36 -17.45 2.54
C SER A 327 31.51 -17.62 1.28
N LYS A 328 31.03 -18.84 0.99
CA LYS A 328 30.10 -19.09 -0.14
C LYS A 328 28.77 -18.36 0.05
N THR A 329 28.30 -18.26 1.29
CA THR A 329 27.08 -17.52 1.65
C THR A 329 27.23 -16.02 1.39
N LEU A 330 28.41 -15.46 1.71
CA LEU A 330 28.68 -14.02 1.60
C LEU A 330 29.11 -13.59 0.19
N GLU A 331 29.67 -14.48 -0.62
CA GLU A 331 30.22 -14.13 -1.94
C GLU A 331 29.20 -13.47 -2.88
N PRO A 332 27.93 -13.91 -3.00
CA PRO A 332 26.94 -13.21 -3.83
C PRO A 332 26.71 -11.74 -3.40
N ILE A 333 26.85 -11.46 -2.10
CA ILE A 333 26.68 -10.10 -1.54
C ILE A 333 27.95 -9.29 -1.79
N ALA A 334 29.11 -9.84 -1.45
CA ALA A 334 30.41 -9.17 -1.58
C ALA A 334 30.81 -8.93 -3.05
N SER A 335 30.45 -9.83 -3.95
CA SER A 335 30.73 -9.70 -5.40
C SER A 335 29.91 -8.60 -6.06
N ALA A 336 28.68 -8.33 -5.59
CA ALA A 336 27.86 -7.21 -6.07
C ALA A 336 28.53 -5.84 -5.83
N TRP A 337 29.47 -5.74 -4.89
CA TRP A 337 30.33 -4.56 -4.72
C TRP A 337 31.33 -4.38 -5.86
N ARG A 338 31.95 -5.49 -6.29
CA ARG A 338 33.03 -5.48 -7.29
C ARG A 338 32.49 -5.13 -8.68
N THR A 339 31.19 -5.36 -8.94
CA THR A 339 30.57 -5.18 -10.26
C THR A 339 29.92 -3.81 -10.49
N LYS A 340 30.14 -2.80 -9.63
CA LYS A 340 29.45 -1.49 -9.69
C LYS A 340 27.91 -1.58 -9.63
N GLU A 341 27.38 -2.62 -8.98
CA GLU A 341 25.93 -2.77 -8.73
C GLU A 341 25.52 -2.48 -7.27
N ALA A 342 26.37 -1.76 -6.53
CA ALA A 342 26.08 -1.32 -5.16
C ALA A 342 25.73 0.18 -5.13
N PRO A 343 24.88 0.58 -4.17
CA PRO A 343 23.54 1.19 -4.30
C PRO A 343 23.33 2.29 -5.34
#